data_AF-A0A963H5R0-F1
#
_entry.id   AF-A0A963H5R0-F1
#
_cell.length_a   1.000
_cell.length_b   1.000
_cell.length_c   1.000
_cell.angle_alpha   90.00
_cell.angle_beta   90.00
_cell.angle_gamma   90.00
#
_symmetry.space_group_name_H-M   'P 1'
#
loop_
_entity.id
_entity.type
_entity.pdbx_description
1 polymer ?
#
loop_
_entity_poly.entity_id
_entity_poly.type
_entity_poly.pdbx_seq_one_letter_code
_entity_poly.pdbx_strand_id
1 'polypeptide(L)'
;MSDVSEALELIKRGADELLIESALVAKLKEGRPLRIKAGFDPTAPDLHLGHTVLLNKLRQFQDLGHQVLFLIGDFTGMIGDPSGKNATRPPLT
;
A
#
# COMPACT_ATOMS: atom_id res chain seq x y z
N MET A 1 -22.07 -4.80 -2.42
CA MET A 1 -20.78 -5.47 -2.15
C MET A 1 -20.49 -6.32 -3.36
N SER A 2 -19.34 -6.13 -4.00
CA SER A 2 -18.86 -7.03 -5.07
C SER A 2 -18.68 -8.44 -4.52
N ASP A 3 -18.77 -9.45 -5.38
CA ASP A 3 -18.42 -10.82 -5.00
C ASP A 3 -16.97 -10.87 -4.47
N VAL A 4 -16.70 -11.66 -3.43
CA VAL A 4 -15.35 -11.81 -2.86
C VAL A 4 -14.36 -12.29 -3.92
N SER A 5 -14.80 -13.15 -4.85
CA SER A 5 -13.99 -13.61 -5.97
C SER A 5 -13.63 -12.46 -6.91
N GLU A 6 -14.59 -11.61 -7.27
CA GLU A 6 -14.34 -10.45 -8.14
C GLU A 6 -13.42 -9.42 -7.48
N ALA A 7 -13.62 -9.16 -6.18
CA ALA A 7 -12.76 -8.27 -5.40
C ALA A 7 -11.33 -8.82 -5.35
N LEU A 8 -11.16 -10.12 -5.13
CA LEU A 8 -9.86 -10.77 -5.10
C LEU A 8 -9.14 -10.66 -6.44
N GLU A 9 -9.82 -10.95 -7.55
CA GLU A 9 -9.24 -10.83 -8.90
C GLU A 9 -8.81 -9.39 -9.21
N LEU A 10 -9.64 -8.40 -8.85
CA LEU A 10 -9.28 -6.99 -9.00
C LEU A 10 -8.05 -6.61 -8.17
N ILE A 11 -7.98 -7.08 -6.93
CA ILE A 11 -6.84 -6.83 -6.03
C ILE A 11 -5.57 -7.49 -6.57
N LYS A 12 -5.64 -8.72 -7.09
CA LYS A 12 -4.49 -9.45 -7.65
C LYS A 12 -3.98 -8.85 -8.95
N ARG A 13 -4.85 -8.25 -9.77
CA ARG A 13 -4.46 -7.67 -11.06
C ARG A 13 -3.37 -6.59 -10.89
N GLY A 14 -2.21 -6.84 -11.47
CA GLY A 14 -1.05 -5.93 -11.43
C GLY A 14 -0.31 -5.91 -10.10
N ALA A 15 -0.62 -6.82 -9.17
CA ALA A 15 0.24 -7.10 -8.03
C ALA A 15 1.30 -8.13 -8.43
N ASP A 16 2.53 -7.93 -7.99
CA ASP A 16 3.62 -8.88 -8.21
C ASP A 16 3.46 -10.12 -7.31
N GLU A 17 3.12 -9.91 -6.04
CA GLU A 17 2.95 -10.98 -5.06
C GLU A 17 1.81 -10.69 -4.05
N LEU A 18 1.13 -11.75 -3.61
CA LEU A 18 0.17 -11.75 -2.51
C LEU A 18 0.54 -12.84 -1.49
N LEU A 19 1.19 -12.45 -0.40
CA LEU A 19 1.81 -13.39 0.55
C LEU A 19 0.85 -14.39 1.22
N ILE A 20 -0.36 -13.94 1.57
CA ILE A 20 -1.34 -14.78 2.30
C ILE A 20 -2.75 -14.55 1.73
N GLU A 21 -3.01 -15.14 0.56
CA GLU A 21 -4.29 -15.02 -0.13
C GLU A 21 -5.49 -15.49 0.72
N SER A 22 -5.34 -16.63 1.41
CA SER A 22 -6.40 -17.19 2.27
C SER A 22 -6.82 -16.23 3.39
N ALA A 23 -5.87 -15.49 3.97
CA ALA A 23 -6.14 -14.50 5.00
C ALA A 23 -6.86 -13.26 4.44
N LEU A 24 -6.50 -12.81 3.23
CA LEU A 24 -7.22 -11.74 2.56
C LEU A 24 -8.66 -12.14 2.25
N VAL A 25 -8.88 -13.34 1.72
CA VAL A 25 -10.22 -13.88 1.43
C VAL A 25 -11.06 -13.96 2.70
N ALA A 26 -10.49 -14.48 3.80
CA ALA A 26 -11.18 -14.51 5.08
C ALA A 26 -11.61 -13.12 5.54
N LYS A 27 -10.72 -12.12 5.42
CA LYS A 27 -11.01 -10.72 5.78
C LYS A 27 -12.08 -10.08 4.89
N LEU A 28 -12.07 -10.35 3.58
CA LEU A 28 -13.09 -9.85 2.65
C LEU A 28 -14.48 -10.42 2.98
N LYS A 29 -14.56 -11.68 3.41
CA LYS A 29 -15.81 -12.34 3.83
C LYS A 29 -16.40 -11.77 5.13
N GLU A 30 -15.63 -11.05 5.94
CA GLU A 30 -16.15 -10.39 7.16
C GLU A 30 -17.15 -9.27 6.83
N GLY A 31 -17.23 -8.79 5.58
CA GLY A 31 -18.21 -7.80 5.14
C GLY A 31 -18.04 -6.40 5.76
N ARG A 32 -16.99 -6.17 6.55
CA ARG A 32 -16.64 -4.85 7.10
C ARG A 32 -15.58 -4.16 6.25
N PRO A 33 -15.52 -2.81 6.26
CA PRO A 33 -14.40 -2.09 5.67
C PRO A 33 -13.07 -2.54 6.29
N LEU A 34 -12.14 -2.97 5.43
CA LEU A 34 -10.76 -3.24 5.82
C LEU A 34 -9.98 -1.93 5.91
N ARG A 35 -8.93 -1.91 6.73
CA ARG A 35 -8.01 -0.79 6.84
C ARG A 35 -6.76 -1.13 6.04
N ILE A 36 -6.53 -0.42 4.95
CA ILE A 36 -5.46 -0.67 3.98
C ILE A 36 -4.38 0.37 4.20
N LYS A 37 -3.23 -0.04 4.73
CA LYS A 37 -2.12 0.86 5.03
C LYS A 37 -1.12 0.88 3.87
N ALA A 38 -0.71 2.08 3.47
CA ALA A 38 0.49 2.29 2.65
C ALA A 38 1.36 3.38 3.29
N GLY A 39 2.63 3.09 3.50
CA GLY A 39 3.62 4.03 4.03
C GLY A 39 4.35 4.75 2.91
N PHE A 40 4.61 6.04 3.09
CA PHE A 40 5.40 6.88 2.20
C PHE A 40 6.42 7.66 3.03
N ASP A 41 7.70 7.45 2.75
CA ASP A 41 8.77 8.22 3.38
C ASP A 41 8.99 9.52 2.60
N PRO A 42 8.96 10.70 3.27
CA PRO A 42 9.10 12.01 2.61
C PRO A 42 10.56 12.32 2.27
N THR A 43 11.26 11.38 1.62
CA THR A 43 12.67 11.54 1.22
C THR A 43 12.84 12.42 -0.03
N ALA A 44 11.76 12.67 -0.75
CA ALA A 44 11.68 13.59 -1.89
C ALA A 44 10.46 14.52 -1.72
N PRO A 45 10.48 15.73 -2.30
CA PRO A 45 9.38 16.69 -2.14
C PRO A 45 8.08 16.24 -2.84
N ASP A 46 8.20 15.39 -3.86
CA ASP A 46 7.10 15.06 -4.76
C ASP A 46 6.88 13.55 -4.95
N LEU A 47 5.64 13.18 -5.24
CA LEU A 47 5.31 11.86 -5.79
C LEU A 47 5.54 11.87 -7.31
N HIS A 48 6.41 10.99 -7.79
CA HIS A 48 6.61 10.77 -9.23
C HIS A 48 5.73 9.64 -9.79
N LEU A 49 5.71 9.50 -11.12
CA LEU A 49 4.89 8.51 -11.84
C LEU A 49 5.09 7.04 -11.40
N GLY A 50 6.25 6.68 -10.84
CA GLY A 50 6.46 5.35 -10.25
C GLY A 50 5.46 4.97 -9.15
N HIS A 51 4.84 5.95 -8.46
CA HIS A 51 3.83 5.67 -7.42
C HIS A 51 2.44 5.38 -7.99
N THR A 52 2.22 5.62 -9.29
CA THR A 52 0.89 5.51 -9.92
C THR A 52 0.27 4.12 -9.75
N VAL A 53 1.08 3.06 -9.85
CA VAL A 53 0.62 1.68 -9.70
C VAL A 53 0.07 1.44 -8.28
N LEU A 54 0.83 1.86 -7.26
CA LEU A 54 0.43 1.74 -5.86
C LEU A 54 -0.81 2.58 -5.56
N LEU A 55 -0.83 3.85 -5.97
CA LEU A 55 -1.96 4.75 -5.73
C LEU A 55 -3.25 4.26 -6.39
N ASN A 56 -3.16 3.73 -7.62
CA ASN A 56 -4.31 3.12 -8.29
C ASN A 56 -4.79 1.85 -7.58
N LYS A 57 -3.89 1.05 -6.99
CA LYS A 57 -4.28 -0.09 -6.18
C LYS A 57 -5.01 0.35 -4.91
N LEU A 58 -4.53 1.38 -4.22
CA LEU A 58 -5.22 1.97 -3.07
C LEU A 58 -6.61 2.50 -3.46
N ARG A 59 -6.72 3.14 -4.62
CA ARG A 59 -8.01 3.59 -5.15
C ARG A 59 -8.98 2.42 -5.38
N GLN A 60 -8.52 1.31 -5.96
CA GLN A 60 -9.34 0.10 -6.12
C GLN A 60 -9.86 -0.42 -4.77
N PHE A 61 -9.04 -0.40 -3.71
CA PHE A 61 -9.51 -0.75 -2.37
C PHE A 61 -10.61 0.22 -1.86
N GLN A 62 -10.51 1.52 -2.15
CA GLN A 62 -11.56 2.48 -1.80
C GLN A 62 -12.84 2.25 -2.59
N ASP A 63 -12.74 1.96 -3.88
CA ASP A 63 -13.90 1.66 -4.74
C ASP A 63 -14.60 0.35 -4.29
N LEU A 64 -13.87 -0.59 -3.70
CA LEU A 64 -14.40 -1.79 -3.03
C LEU A 64 -15.01 -1.50 -1.63
N GLY A 65 -14.97 -0.25 -1.16
CA GLY A 65 -15.56 0.17 0.11
C GLY A 65 -14.64 0.05 1.34
N HIS A 66 -13.34 -0.11 1.13
CA HIS A 66 -12.36 -0.18 2.22
C HIS A 66 -11.76 1.19 2.56
N GLN A 67 -11.17 1.31 3.75
CA GLN A 67 -10.54 2.53 4.22
C GLN A 67 -9.04 2.50 3.94
N VAL A 68 -8.55 3.43 3.12
CA VAL A 68 -7.11 3.62 2.92
C VAL A 68 -6.54 4.52 4.01
N LEU A 69 -5.43 4.08 4.60
CA LEU A 69 -4.60 4.81 5.54
C LEU A 69 -3.28 5.14 4.86
N PHE A 70 -3.17 6.36 4.37
CA PHE A 70 -1.95 6.91 3.78
C PHE A 70 -1.05 7.43 4.91
N LEU A 71 0.03 6.72 5.21
CA LEU A 71 0.90 7.04 6.35
C LEU A 71 2.17 7.72 5.85
N ILE A 72 2.46 8.91 6.37
CA ILE A 72 3.74 9.59 6.16
C ILE A 72 4.73 9.09 7.21
N GLY A 73 5.85 8.54 6.76
CA GLY A 73 6.95 8.03 7.59
C GLY A 73 8.00 9.10 7.87
N ASP A 74 7.64 10.21 8.50
CA ASP A 74 8.58 11.28 8.87
C ASP A 74 9.63 10.81 9.89
N PHE A 75 9.22 9.97 10.85
CA PHE A 75 10.12 9.38 11.84
C PHE A 75 11.10 8.36 11.25
N THR A 76 10.64 7.50 10.32
CA THR A 76 11.51 6.55 9.61
C THR A 76 12.46 7.25 8.64
N GLY A 77 11.99 8.32 7.99
CA GLY A 77 12.81 9.19 7.15
C GLY A 77 14.01 9.80 7.87
N MET A 78 13.88 10.15 9.16
CA MET A 78 14.99 10.65 9.99
C MET A 78 16.03 9.57 10.33
N ILE A 79 15.63 8.30 10.42
CA ILE A 79 16.53 7.18 10.72
C ILE A 79 17.25 6.69 9.46
N GLY A 80 16.59 6.82 8.30
CA GLY A 80 17.06 6.34 7.01
C GLY A 80 16.75 4.86 6.82
N ASP A 81 15.94 4.53 5.81
CA ASP A 81 15.68 3.13 5.44
C ASP A 81 16.93 2.51 4.79
N PRO A 82 17.55 1.47 5.39
CA PRO A 82 18.72 0.80 4.83
C PRO A 82 18.37 -0.12 3.66
N SER A 83 17.08 -0.30 3.33
CA SER A 83 16.64 -1.27 2.33
C SER A 83 17.07 -0.85 0.92
N GLY A 84 18.14 -1.49 0.42
CA GLY A 84 18.50 -1.49 -1.01
C GLY A 84 19.52 -0.45 -1.49
N LYS A 85 20.16 0.34 -0.60
CA LYS A 85 21.27 1.22 -1.00
C LYS A 85 22.49 1.06 -0.08
N ASN A 86 23.62 0.65 -0.64
CA ASN A 86 24.94 0.50 0.03
C ASN A 86 25.59 1.82 0.50
N ALA A 87 24.84 2.92 0.59
CA ALA A 87 25.32 4.19 1.08
C ALA A 87 24.26 4.81 1.99
N THR A 88 24.65 5.06 3.24
CA THR A 88 23.88 5.83 4.22
C THR A 88 23.51 7.19 3.61
N ARG A 89 22.21 7.48 3.53
CA ARG A 89 21.72 8.76 3.01
C ARG A 89 21.99 9.87 4.05
N PRO A 90 22.31 11.10 3.62
CA PRO A 90 22.44 12.23 4.54
C PRO A 90 21.08 12.52 5.21
N PRO A 91 21.08 12.90 6.51
CA PRO A 91 19.86 13.23 7.24
C PRO A 91 19.16 14.46 6.64
N LEU A 92 17.82 14.47 6.69
CA LEU A 92 17.01 15.62 6.28
C LEU A 92 17.19 16.76 7.30
N THR A 93 17.55 17.96 6.83
CA THR A 93 17.59 19.22 7.61
C THR A 93 16.42 20.12 7.27
#